data_AF-A0A3M1MJU6-F1
#
_entry.id   AF-A0A3M1MJU6-F1
#
_cell.length_a   1.000
_cell.length_b   1.000
_cell.length_c   1.000
_cell.angle_alpha   90.00
_cell.angle_beta   90.00
_cell.angle_gamma   90.00
#
_symmetry.space_group_name_H-M   'P 1'
#
loop_
_entity.id
_entity.type
_entity.pdbx_description
1 polymer ?
#
loop_
_entity_poly.entity_id
_entity_poly.type
_entity_poly.pdbx_seq_one_letter_code
_entity_poly.pdbx_strand_id
1 'polypeptide(L)' 'MAHIAQINLSNGGVPKHPVPQARLTPLGLAGDTQAHPKIHGGPERAICLYALEKLLALQAEGHPVFPG' A
#
# COMPACT_ATOMS: atom_id res chain seq x y z
N MET A 1 -1.86 10.61 -17.83
CA MET A 1 -2.85 9.60 -17.38
C MET A 1 -2.39 9.05 -16.05
N ALA A 2 -3.31 8.71 -15.15
CA ALA A 2 -2.95 8.00 -13.93
C ALA A 2 -2.53 6.55 -14.27
N HIS A 3 -1.54 6.03 -13.56
CA HIS A 3 -1.10 4.64 -13.65
C HIS A 3 -0.72 4.13 -12.26
N ILE A 4 -0.73 2.81 -12.08
CA ILE A 4 -0.27 2.17 -10.85
C ILE A 4 1.24 1.96 -10.99
N ALA A 5 2.04 2.63 -10.15
CA ALA A 5 3.49 2.47 -10.17
C ALA A 5 3.96 1.17 -9.49
N GLN A 6 3.33 0.78 -8.38
CA GLN A 6 3.67 -0.42 -7.62
C GLN A 6 2.45 -0.91 -6.82
N ILE A 7 2.34 -2.22 -6.65
CA ILE A 7 1.36 -2.87 -5.77
C ILE A 7 2.15 -3.47 -4.60
N ASN A 8 1.67 -3.26 -3.37
CA ASN A 8 2.34 -3.75 -2.18
C ASN A 8 1.38 -4.55 -1.30
N LEU A 9 1.85 -5.68 -0.77
CA LEU A 9 1.11 -6.53 0.17
C LEU A 9 1.95 -6.83 1.41
N SER A 10 1.29 -7.15 2.52
CA SER A 10 1.90 -7.74 3.70
C SER A 10 0.93 -8.68 4.40
N ASN A 11 1.46 -9.63 5.17
CA ASN A 11 0.63 -10.48 6.04
C ASN A 11 0.68 -10.01 7.50
N GLY A 12 0.31 -8.75 7.76
CA GLY A 12 0.13 -8.27 9.14
C GLY A 12 0.51 -6.82 9.40
N GLY A 13 0.50 -5.92 8.41
CA GLY A 13 0.81 -4.49 8.61
C GLY A 13 1.94 -3.95 7.74
N VAL A 14 2.97 -3.37 8.34
CA VAL A 14 4.15 -2.84 7.61
C VAL A 14 5.41 -3.62 8.02
N PRO A 15 6.44 -3.71 7.16
CA PRO A 15 6.52 -3.16 5.80
C PRO A 15 5.65 -3.95 4.81
N LYS A 16 5.12 -3.29 3.76
CA LYS A 16 4.54 -3.98 2.62
C LYS A 16 5.60 -4.18 1.54
N HIS A 17 5.50 -5.29 0.82
CA HIS A 17 6.48 -5.69 -0.19
C HIS A 17 5.88 -5.65 -1.59
N PRO A 18 6.68 -5.30 -2.62
CA PRO A 18 6.22 -5.21 -3.99
C PRO A 18 5.77 -6.57 -4.52
N VAL A 19 4.66 -6.57 -5.25
CA VAL A 19 4.19 -7.71 -6.04
C VAL A 19 3.89 -7.28 -7.48
N PRO A 20 4.12 -8.15 -8.47
CA PRO A 20 3.86 -7.81 -9.87
C PRO A 20 2.35 -7.69 -10.17
N GLN A 21 1.52 -8.37 -9.39
CA GLN A 21 0.06 -8.35 -9.52
C GLN A 21 -0.59 -8.77 -8.20
N ALA A 22 -1.83 -8.34 -7.98
CA ALA A 22 -2.66 -8.79 -6.87
C ALA A 22 -4.13 -8.88 -7.30
N ARG A 23 -4.90 -9.72 -6.59
CA ARG A 23 -6.35 -9.85 -6.80
C ARG A 23 -7.08 -8.89 -5.85
N LEU A 24 -7.88 -7.99 -6.40
CA LEU A 24 -8.77 -7.12 -5.62
C LEU A 24 -10.02 -7.88 -5.17
N THR A 25 -10.43 -7.64 -3.92
CA THR A 25 -11.67 -8.11 -3.31
C THR A 25 -12.39 -6.93 -2.64
N PRO A 26 -13.66 -7.07 -2.23
CA PRO A 26 -14.36 -6.02 -1.48
C PRO A 26 -13.70 -5.61 -0.16
N LEU A 27 -12.80 -6.44 0.39
CA LEU A 27 -12.11 -6.18 1.66
C LEU A 27 -10.63 -5.80 1.50
N GLY A 28 -10.14 -5.72 0.26
CA GLY A 28 -8.75 -5.39 -0.05
C GLY A 28 -8.10 -6.38 -1.00
N LEU A 29 -6.77 -6.36 -1.06
CA LEU A 29 -6.00 -7.25 -1.92
C LEU A 29 -5.83 -8.62 -1.25
N ALA A 30 -6.05 -9.71 -2.01
CA ALA A 30 -5.83 -11.05 -1.51
C ALA A 30 -4.36 -11.23 -1.09
N GLY A 31 -4.15 -11.70 0.15
CA GLY A 31 -2.81 -11.81 0.75
C GLY A 31 -2.33 -10.57 1.51
N ASP A 32 -3.06 -9.45 1.45
CA ASP A 32 -2.83 -8.29 2.31
C ASP A 32 -3.65 -8.37 3.60
N THR A 33 -3.01 -8.22 4.75
CA THR A 33 -3.67 -8.20 6.07
C THR A 33 -3.15 -7.07 6.95
N GLN A 34 -4.00 -6.63 7.88
CA GLN A 34 -3.70 -5.53 8.80
C GLN A 34 -3.29 -6.08 10.16
N ALA A 35 -2.31 -5.46 10.82
CA ALA A 35 -1.86 -5.83 12.17
C ALA A 35 -2.99 -5.82 13.21
N HIS A 36 -3.90 -4.85 13.07
CA HIS A 36 -5.00 -4.60 14.02
C HIS A 36 -6.34 -4.54 13.26
N PRO A 37 -6.94 -5.68 12.89
CA PRO A 37 -8.15 -5.73 12.04
C PRO A 37 -9.42 -5.20 12.73
N LYS A 38 -9.40 -5.01 14.06
CA LYS A 38 -10.49 -4.34 14.79
C LYS A 38 -10.50 -2.82 14.55
N ILE A 39 -9.37 -2.25 14.12
CA ILE A 39 -9.17 -0.81 13.97
C ILE A 39 -9.00 -0.46 12.48
N HIS A 40 -8.27 -1.28 11.72
CA HIS A 40 -7.92 -1.06 10.32
C HIS A 40 -8.61 -2.05 9.38
N GLY A 41 -8.74 -1.65 8.10
CA GLY A 41 -9.39 -2.45 7.05
C GLY A 41 -10.90 -2.26 6.98
N GLY A 42 -11.56 -3.14 6.23
CA GLY A 42 -12.99 -3.04 5.88
C GLY A 42 -13.23 -2.41 4.51
N PRO A 43 -14.47 -2.45 4.00
CA PRO A 43 -14.79 -2.05 2.62
C PRO A 43 -14.42 -0.58 2.31
N GLU A 44 -14.61 0.32 3.26
CA GLU A 44 -14.25 1.75 3.13
C GLU A 44 -12.74 2.02 3.22
N ARG A 45 -11.94 1.00 3.56
CA ARG A 45 -10.48 1.08 3.77
C ARG A 45 -9.78 -0.12 3.13
N ALA A 46 -10.32 -0.59 2.01
CA ALA A 46 -9.84 -1.77 1.31
C ALA A 46 -8.50 -1.53 0.59
N ILE A 47 -8.27 -0.30 0.11
CA ILE A 47 -7.07 0.11 -0.61
C ILE A 47 -6.54 1.43 -0.06
N CYS A 48 -5.25 1.48 0.25
CA CYS A 48 -4.52 2.71 0.54
C CYS A 48 -3.73 3.12 -0.70
N LEU A 49 -3.91 4.36 -1.14
CA LEU A 49 -3.17 4.93 -2.27
C LEU A 49 -2.23 6.01 -1.75
N TYR A 50 -0.99 6.00 -2.25
CA TYR A 50 -0.04 7.07 -2.02
C TYR A 50 0.58 7.50 -3.34
N ALA A 51 0.68 8.82 -3.55
CA ALA A 51 1.21 9.38 -4.78
C ALA A 51 2.73 9.20 -4.85
N LEU A 52 3.22 8.62 -5.94
CA LEU A 52 4.65 8.43 -6.16
C LEU A 52 5.40 9.77 -6.16
N GLU A 53 4.80 10.82 -6.72
CA GLU A 53 5.38 12.15 -6.78
C GLU A 53 5.63 12.73 -5.37
N LYS A 54 4.80 12.37 -4.39
CA LYS A 54 4.99 12.77 -2.99
C LYS A 54 6.12 12.00 -2.31
N LEU A 55 6.22 10.68 -2.56
CA LEU A 55 7.35 9.89 -2.09
C LEU A 55 8.68 10.43 -2.65
N LEU A 56 8.73 10.71 -3.96
CA LEU A 56 9.91 11.25 -4.62
C LEU A 56 10.30 12.63 -4.07
N ALA A 57 9.32 13.50 -3.78
CA ALA A 57 9.59 14.79 -3.15
C ALA A 57 10.21 14.63 -1.74
N LEU A 58 9.67 13.73 -0.91
CA LEU A 58 10.23 13.43 0.41
C LEU A 58 11.64 12.84 0.32
N GLN A 59 11.89 11.97 -0.65
CA GLN A 59 13.24 11.46 -0.91
C GLN A 59 14.21 12.57 -1.33
N ALA A 60 13.77 13.53 -2.15
CA ALA A 60 14.58 14.68 -2.54
C ALA A 60 14.89 15.62 -1.37
N GLU A 61 14.02 15.68 -0.36
CA GLU A 61 14.26 16.37 0.92
C GLU A 61 15.23 15.59 1.84
N GLY A 62 15.61 14.36 1.48
CA GLY A 62 16.56 13.52 2.23
C GLY A 62 15.90 12.51 3.18
N HIS A 63 14.58 12.33 3.11
CA HIS A 63 13.89 11.35 3.94
C HIS A 63 14.03 9.92 3.39
N PRO A 64 14.39 8.92 4.22
CA PRO A 64 14.61 7.54 3.79
C PRO A 64 13.28 6.76 3.66
N VAL A 65 12.36 7.25 2.84
CA VAL A 65 11.05 6.64 2.57
C VAL A 65 11.03 5.96 1.21
N PHE A 66 10.28 4.87 1.09
CA PHE A 66 10.19 4.06 -0.13
C PHE A 66 8.75 3.56 -0.32
N PRO A 67 8.35 3.14 -1.53
CA PRO A 67 7.05 2.49 -1.72
C PRO A 67 6.95 1.18 -0.95
N GLY A 68 5.91 1.05 -0.10
CA GLY A 68 5.61 -0.17 0.69
C GLY A 68 5.49 0.07 2.18
#